data_AF-A0A928PD57-F1
#
_entry.id   AF-A0A928PD57-F1
#
_cell.length_a   1.000
_cell.length_b   1.000
_cell.length_c   1.000
_cell.angle_alpha   90.00
_cell.angle_beta   90.00
_cell.angle_gamma   90.00
#
_symmetry.space_group_name_H-M   'P 1'
#
loop_
_entity.id
_entity.type
_entity.pdbx_description
1 polymer ?
#
loop_
_entity_poly.entity_id
_entity_poly.type
_entity_poly.pdbx_seq_one_letter_code
_entity_poly.pdbx_strand_id
1 'polypeptide(L)'
;MKAKLDAGTVKKRNPITEQVMRAEAERMAKEAIAEMNRENEAELDAMVLYILHTEFGFGEKRLRRFYDRFSEGLRELGERYAMNEYDEKIWLCQRKLKEAGIDISKWEEEDG
;
A
#
# COMPACT_ATOMS: atom_id res chain seq x y z
N MET A 1 -11.34 58.19 -36.92
CA MET A 1 -10.56 57.38 -35.97
C MET A 1 -11.40 56.20 -35.50
N LYS A 2 -11.02 54.96 -35.81
CA LYS A 2 -11.30 53.78 -34.97
C LYS A 2 -10.24 52.73 -35.29
N ALA A 3 -9.28 52.63 -34.38
CA ALA A 3 -8.16 51.70 -34.46
C ALA A 3 -8.60 50.28 -34.10
N LYS A 4 -7.92 49.33 -34.72
CA LYS A 4 -8.05 47.87 -34.57
C LYS A 4 -7.75 47.40 -33.15
N LEU A 5 -8.39 46.32 -32.74
CA LEU A 5 -7.80 45.36 -31.80
C LEU A 5 -8.12 43.96 -32.35
N ASP A 6 -7.14 43.40 -33.06
CA ASP A 6 -7.18 42.05 -33.61
C ASP A 6 -6.88 41.01 -32.52
N ALA A 7 -7.75 40.00 -32.52
CA ALA A 7 -7.64 38.66 -31.94
C ALA A 7 -6.40 38.34 -31.08
N GLY A 8 -6.61 38.33 -29.77
CA GLY A 8 -5.87 37.45 -28.88
C GLY A 8 -6.08 36.01 -29.33
N THR A 9 -5.06 35.43 -29.99
CA THR A 9 -5.06 34.03 -30.42
C THR A 9 -5.02 33.17 -29.17
N VAL A 10 -6.18 32.73 -28.68
CA VAL A 10 -6.27 31.64 -27.71
C VAL A 10 -5.72 30.40 -28.42
N LYS A 11 -4.45 30.09 -28.16
CA LYS A 11 -3.76 28.89 -28.65
C LYS A 11 -4.59 27.68 -28.19
N LYS A 12 -5.40 27.11 -29.10
CA LYS A 12 -6.20 25.91 -28.82
C LYS A 12 -5.25 24.86 -28.24
N ARG A 13 -5.52 24.40 -27.01
CA ARG A 13 -4.71 23.35 -26.38
C ARG A 13 -4.68 22.14 -27.30
N ASN A 14 -3.48 21.65 -27.60
CA ASN A 14 -3.30 20.51 -28.49
C ASN A 14 -3.80 19.25 -27.74
N PRO A 15 -4.75 18.48 -28.28
CA PRO A 15 -5.25 17.27 -27.62
C PRO A 15 -4.14 16.25 -27.33
N ILE A 16 -3.07 16.24 -28.14
CA ILE A 16 -1.87 15.42 -27.91
C ILE A 16 -1.16 15.84 -26.62
N THR A 17 -1.02 17.14 -26.36
CA THR A 17 -0.40 17.63 -25.11
C THR A 17 -1.24 17.31 -23.88
N GLU A 18 -2.58 17.32 -23.99
CA GLU A 18 -3.43 16.97 -22.86
C GLU A 18 -3.38 15.47 -22.55
N GLN A 19 -3.35 14.62 -23.58
CA GLN A 19 -3.18 13.17 -23.40
C GLN A 19 -1.83 12.81 -22.78
N VAL A 20 -0.74 13.45 -23.22
CA VAL A 20 0.60 13.23 -22.64
C VAL A 20 0.64 13.66 -21.16
N MET A 21 0.06 14.82 -20.83
CA MET A 21 0.01 15.30 -19.44
C MET A 21 -0.85 14.40 -18.54
N ARG A 22 -1.96 13.84 -19.06
CA ARG A 22 -2.78 12.87 -18.32
C ARG A 22 -2.02 11.57 -18.07
N ALA A 23 -1.35 11.02 -19.08
CA ALA A 23 -0.54 9.81 -18.94
C ALA A 23 0.61 10.00 -17.93
N GLU A 24 1.24 11.18 -17.94
CA GLU A 24 2.31 11.51 -17.00
C GLU A 24 1.77 11.70 -15.57
N ALA A 25 0.61 12.33 -15.39
CA ALA A 25 -0.07 12.43 -14.10
C ALA A 25 -0.49 11.07 -13.55
N GLU A 26 -1.04 10.18 -14.38
CA GLU A 26 -1.37 8.81 -13.99
C GLU A 26 -0.13 8.01 -13.56
N ARG A 27 0.99 8.19 -14.27
CA ARG A 27 2.26 7.55 -13.91
C ARG A 27 2.76 8.05 -12.55
N MET A 28 2.80 9.36 -12.34
CA MET A 28 3.23 9.96 -11.07
C MET A 28 2.32 9.53 -9.91
N ALA A 29 1.00 9.44 -10.13
CA ALA A 29 0.08 8.95 -9.11
C ALA A 29 0.35 7.48 -8.74
N LYS A 30 0.59 6.61 -9.74
CA LYS A 30 0.96 5.21 -9.50
C LYS A 30 2.29 5.09 -8.76
N GLU A 31 3.29 5.87 -9.14
CA GLU A 31 4.60 5.91 -8.47
C GLU A 31 4.47 6.38 -7.02
N ALA A 32 3.68 7.43 -6.77
CA ALA A 32 3.43 7.95 -5.41
C ALA A 32 2.67 6.96 -4.52
N ILE A 33 1.66 6.27 -5.05
CA ILE A 33 0.94 5.21 -4.33
C ILE A 33 1.90 4.06 -4.00
N ALA A 34 2.73 3.66 -4.95
CA ALA A 34 3.69 2.57 -4.74
C ALA A 34 4.76 2.94 -3.71
N GLU A 35 5.23 4.18 -3.68
CA GLU A 35 6.18 4.67 -2.67
C GLU A 35 5.54 4.74 -1.28
N MET A 36 4.36 5.34 -1.18
CA MET A 36 3.60 5.41 0.07
C MET A 36 3.32 4.01 0.63
N ASN A 37 2.98 3.03 -0.22
CA ASN A 37 2.80 1.65 0.21
C ASN A 37 4.11 1.03 0.75
N ARG A 38 5.25 1.28 0.09
CA ARG A 38 6.57 0.80 0.56
C ARG A 38 6.96 1.40 1.91
N GLU A 39 6.76 2.71 2.09
CA GLU A 39 7.03 3.40 3.35
C GLU A 39 6.13 2.84 4.46
N ASN A 40 4.84 2.68 4.19
CA ASN A 40 3.88 2.12 5.13
C ASN A 40 4.19 0.65 5.51
N GLU A 41 4.68 -0.17 4.59
CA GLU A 41 5.15 -1.53 4.88
C GLU A 41 6.36 -1.52 5.83
N ALA A 42 7.35 -0.67 5.58
CA ALA A 42 8.55 -0.57 6.41
C ALA A 42 8.25 -0.04 7.83
N GLU A 43 7.33 0.92 7.94
CA GLU A 43 6.86 1.45 9.23
C GLU A 43 6.13 0.38 10.04
N LEU A 44 5.23 -0.38 9.42
CA LEU A 44 4.52 -1.49 10.07
C LEU A 44 5.48 -2.59 10.52
N ASP A 45 6.44 -2.98 9.69
CA ASP A 45 7.47 -3.95 10.05
C ASP A 45 8.27 -3.48 11.28
N ALA A 46 8.68 -2.21 11.31
CA ALA A 46 9.40 -1.63 12.45
C ALA A 46 8.56 -1.66 13.73
N MET A 47 7.28 -1.29 13.66
CA MET A 47 6.36 -1.31 14.80
C MET A 47 6.18 -2.73 15.37
N VAL A 48 5.91 -3.71 14.51
CA VAL A 48 5.74 -5.12 14.93
C VAL A 48 7.02 -5.67 15.54
N LEU A 49 8.18 -5.43 14.91
CA LEU A 49 9.46 -5.90 15.43
C LEU A 49 9.81 -5.26 16.77
N TYR A 50 9.47 -3.98 16.97
CA TYR A 50 9.68 -3.30 18.25
C TYR A 50 8.85 -3.93 19.36
N ILE A 51 7.55 -4.17 19.16
CA ILE A 51 6.69 -4.84 20.15
C ILE A 51 7.17 -6.27 20.45
N LEU A 52 7.59 -7.03 19.43
CA LEU A 52 8.21 -8.35 19.63
C LEU A 52 9.48 -8.29 20.49
N HIS A 53 10.26 -7.22 20.34
CA HIS A 53 11.45 -6.99 21.16
C HIS A 53 11.09 -6.67 22.61
N THR A 54 10.19 -5.70 22.84
CA THR A 54 9.90 -5.18 24.19
C THR A 54 9.00 -6.09 25.01
N GLU A 55 7.92 -6.58 24.43
CA GLU A 55 6.90 -7.35 25.16
C GLU A 55 7.22 -8.85 25.21
N PHE A 56 7.85 -9.37 24.14
CA PHE A 56 8.13 -10.80 23.99
C PHE A 56 9.62 -11.15 24.12
N GLY A 57 10.49 -10.16 24.32
CA GLY A 57 11.92 -10.35 24.56
C GLY A 57 12.70 -10.90 23.36
N PHE A 58 12.23 -10.66 22.13
CA PHE A 58 12.92 -11.17 20.94
C PHE A 58 14.22 -10.41 20.73
N GLY A 59 15.35 -11.10 20.79
CA GLY A 59 16.64 -10.57 20.33
C GLY A 59 16.78 -10.60 18.80
N GLU A 60 17.82 -9.94 18.27
CA GLU A 60 18.07 -9.76 16.84
C GLU A 60 17.89 -11.04 16.01
N LYS A 61 18.45 -12.18 16.43
CA LYS A 61 18.32 -13.46 15.70
C LYS A 61 16.87 -13.92 15.54
N ARG A 62 16.05 -13.72 16.56
CA ARG A 62 14.62 -14.10 16.53
C ARG A 62 13.82 -13.12 15.70
N LEU A 63 14.10 -11.83 15.82
CA LEU A 63 13.49 -10.78 14.99
C LEU A 63 13.79 -11.01 13.51
N ARG A 64 15.06 -11.28 13.16
CA ARG A 64 15.45 -11.59 11.78
C ARG A 64 14.71 -12.79 11.22
N ARG A 65 14.59 -13.87 12.01
CA ARG A 65 13.84 -15.06 11.61
C ARG A 65 12.34 -14.77 11.45
N PHE A 66 11.76 -13.92 12.30
CA PHE A 66 10.36 -13.50 12.14
C PHE A 66 10.18 -12.69 10.85
N TYR A 67 11.03 -11.68 10.64
CA TYR A 67 11.02 -10.83 9.44
C TYR A 67 11.09 -11.65 8.15
N ASP A 68 12.10 -12.52 8.02
CA ASP A 68 12.26 -13.36 6.82
C ASP A 68 11.03 -14.27 6.60
N ARG A 69 10.49 -14.88 7.68
CA ARG A 69 9.36 -15.81 7.57
C ARG A 69 8.02 -15.11 7.37
N PHE A 70 7.85 -13.88 7.83
CA PHE A 70 6.62 -13.11 7.67
C PHE A 70 6.42 -12.77 6.19
N SER A 71 7.42 -12.19 5.53
CA SER A 71 7.37 -11.88 4.10
C SER A 71 7.25 -13.14 3.23
N GLU A 72 8.02 -14.20 3.54
CA GLU A 72 7.89 -15.48 2.83
C GLU A 72 6.50 -16.10 2.99
N GLY A 73 5.96 -16.11 4.21
CA GLY A 73 4.65 -16.69 4.51
C GLY A 73 3.52 -15.99 3.78
N LEU A 74 3.55 -14.65 3.70
CA LEU A 74 2.56 -13.87 2.94
C LEU A 74 2.68 -14.09 1.43
N ARG A 75 3.90 -14.25 0.91
CA ARG A 75 4.12 -14.62 -0.50
C ARG A 75 3.57 -16.01 -0.81
N GLU A 76 3.93 -17.02 -0.01
CA GLU A 76 3.44 -18.39 -0.17
C GLU A 76 1.91 -18.47 -0.07
N LEU A 77 1.30 -17.67 0.80
CA LEU A 77 -0.15 -17.57 0.92
C LEU A 77 -0.77 -16.99 -0.35
N GLY A 78 -0.19 -15.90 -0.89
CA GLY A 78 -0.62 -15.33 -2.17
C GLY A 78 -0.55 -16.34 -3.32
N GLU A 79 0.57 -17.06 -3.45
CA GLU A 79 0.76 -18.08 -4.48
C GLU A 79 -0.24 -19.24 -4.33
N ARG A 80 -0.44 -19.75 -3.11
CA ARG A 80 -1.34 -20.89 -2.85
C ARG A 80 -2.79 -20.58 -3.22
N TYR A 81 -3.22 -19.34 -3.00
CA TYR A 81 -4.60 -18.92 -3.24
C TYR A 81 -4.77 -18.10 -4.53
N ALA A 82 -3.73 -18.02 -5.37
CA ALA A 82 -3.69 -17.23 -6.60
C ALA A 82 -4.11 -15.75 -6.40
N MET A 83 -3.73 -15.17 -5.26
CA MET A 83 -4.04 -13.79 -4.88
C MET A 83 -2.85 -12.88 -5.17
N ASN A 84 -3.10 -11.85 -5.98
CA ASN A 84 -2.06 -10.89 -6.39
C ASN A 84 -2.14 -9.59 -5.58
N GLU A 85 -3.28 -9.31 -4.95
CA GLU A 85 -3.52 -8.06 -4.23
C GLU A 85 -3.25 -8.21 -2.73
N TYR A 86 -2.71 -7.15 -2.12
CA TYR A 86 -2.35 -7.14 -0.70
C TYR A 86 -3.58 -7.24 0.20
N ASP A 87 -4.66 -6.53 -0.14
CA ASP A 87 -5.92 -6.53 0.64
C ASP A 87 -6.58 -7.92 0.68
N GLU A 88 -6.49 -8.69 -0.41
CA GLU A 88 -6.99 -10.07 -0.46
C GLU A 88 -6.25 -10.98 0.53
N LYS A 89 -4.93 -10.77 0.68
CA LYS A 89 -4.10 -11.52 1.64
C LYS A 89 -4.44 -11.16 3.07
N ILE A 90 -4.68 -9.88 3.38
CA ILE A 90 -5.13 -9.43 4.71
C ILE A 90 -6.45 -10.11 5.07
N TRP A 91 -7.45 -10.03 4.18
CA TRP A 91 -8.75 -10.66 4.40
C TRP A 91 -8.62 -12.17 4.63
N LEU A 92 -7.76 -12.83 3.86
CA LEU A 92 -7.51 -14.26 4.01
C LEU A 92 -6.87 -14.60 5.36
N CYS A 93 -5.91 -13.81 5.82
CA CYS A 93 -5.31 -13.95 7.15
C CYS A 93 -6.36 -13.83 8.25
N GLN A 94 -7.23 -12.82 8.20
CA GLN A 94 -8.33 -12.66 9.15
C GLN A 94 -9.27 -13.86 9.16
N ARG A 95 -9.66 -14.34 7.97
CA ARG A 95 -10.51 -15.53 7.84
C ARG A 95 -9.84 -16.78 8.44
N LYS A 96 -8.55 -16.98 8.17
CA LYS A 96 -7.78 -18.13 8.69
C LYS A 96 -7.62 -18.09 10.20
N LEU A 97 -7.44 -16.91 10.79
CA LEU A 97 -7.45 -16.72 12.24
C LEU A 97 -8.81 -17.07 12.82
N LYS A 98 -9.90 -16.61 12.19
CA LYS A 98 -11.26 -16.92 12.61
C LYS A 98 -11.58 -18.41 12.53
N GLU A 99 -11.14 -19.09 11.47
CA GLU A 99 -11.22 -20.56 11.34
C GLU A 99 -10.47 -21.29 12.47
N ALA A 100 -9.38 -20.71 12.99
CA ALA A 100 -8.64 -21.23 14.14
C ALA A 100 -9.25 -20.83 15.50
N GLY A 101 -10.39 -20.12 15.51
CA GLY A 101 -11.07 -19.66 16.73
C GLY A 101 -10.56 -18.33 17.28
N ILE A 102 -9.73 -17.60 16.54
CA ILE A 102 -9.19 -16.29 16.92
C ILE A 102 -9.92 -15.21 16.11
N ASP A 103 -10.80 -14.46 16.76
CA ASP A 103 -11.66 -13.46 16.09
C ASP A 103 -11.21 -12.05 16.48
N ILE A 104 -10.23 -11.51 15.76
CA ILE A 104 -9.61 -10.20 16.08
C ILE A 104 -10.61 -9.03 15.97
N SER A 105 -11.63 -9.14 15.12
CA SER A 105 -12.67 -8.11 14.99
C SER A 105 -13.48 -7.94 16.27
N LYS A 106 -13.60 -8.99 17.10
CA LYS A 106 -14.24 -8.86 18.41
C LYS A 106 -13.42 -8.04 19.39
N TRP A 107 -12.09 -8.14 19.31
CA TRP A 107 -11.20 -7.35 20.16
C TRP A 107 -11.28 -5.87 19.79
N GLU A 108 -11.43 -5.56 18.50
CA GLU A 108 -11.64 -4.19 18.02
C GLU A 108 -12.97 -3.57 18.51
N GLU A 109 -14.03 -4.38 18.64
CA GLU A 109 -15.32 -3.95 19.22
C GLU A 109 -15.27 -3.78 20.76
N GLU A 110 -14.37 -4.48 21.44
CA GLU A 110 -14.18 -4.39 22.90
C GLU A 110 -13.36 -3.15 23.31
N ASP A 111 -12.45 -2.70 22.44
CA ASP A 111 -11.56 -1.55 22.66
C ASP A 111 -12.10 -0.22 22.09
N GLY A 112 -13.25 -0.23 21.40
CA GLY A 112 -13.93 0.93 20.80
C GLY A 112 -15.03 1.54 21.67
#